data_AF-A0AAW9ZY17-F1
#
_entry.id   AF-A0AAW9ZY17-F1
#
_cell.length_a   1.000
_cell.length_b   1.000
_cell.length_c   1.000
_cell.angle_alpha   90.00
_cell.angle_beta   90.00
_cell.angle_gamma   90.00
#
_symmetry.space_group_name_H-M   'P 1'
#
loop_
_entity.id
_entity.type
_entity.pdbx_description
1 polymer ?
#
loop_
_entity_poly.entity_id
_entity_poly.type
_entity_poly.pdbx_seq_one_letter_code
_entity_poly.pdbx_strand_id
1 'polypeptide(L)'
;MWFALESTTGQSMCFLEGVIDGRQGIATSDTGPTDCRVQFANTAEGIEVTSPTPVECKSLCGYNGGFEAPYLRAKEGCGRNALARTRAAFQQRYDRKDYKTALTTLSPVLAQCAPTLEWGEEGDIRNDLAITQYKNALYAQCLETLNTYAEDAAAEDDAVMENWPPLLADRYLAIVRAARTNLALCRKGLAGQKN
;
A
#
# COMPACT_ATOMS: atom_id res chain seq x y z
N MET A 1 25.01 16.95 -1.24
CA MET A 1 23.83 16.31 -0.60
C MET A 1 23.61 14.98 -1.30
N TRP A 2 23.08 13.96 -0.63
CA TRP A 2 22.91 12.61 -1.19
C TRP A 2 21.42 12.30 -1.36
N PHE A 3 21.08 11.49 -2.37
CA PHE A 3 19.75 10.91 -2.52
C PHE A 3 19.82 9.39 -2.61
N ALA A 4 18.76 8.73 -2.15
CA ALA A 4 18.46 7.35 -2.45
C ALA A 4 16.96 7.23 -2.74
N LEU A 5 16.62 6.49 -3.77
CA LEU A 5 15.27 6.18 -4.22
C LEU A 5 15.17 4.68 -4.35
N GLU A 6 14.20 4.11 -3.66
CA GLU A 6 13.80 2.73 -3.83
C GLU A 6 12.35 2.72 -4.25
N SER A 7 12.07 2.10 -5.38
CA SER A 7 10.71 1.90 -5.87
C SER A 7 10.50 0.43 -6.20
N THR A 8 9.27 -0.02 -5.96
CA THR A 8 8.85 -1.39 -6.28
C THR A 8 7.62 -1.32 -7.16
N THR A 9 7.75 -1.73 -8.40
CA THR A 9 6.67 -1.84 -9.37
C THR A 9 6.41 -3.32 -9.62
N GLY A 10 5.52 -3.95 -8.86
CA GLY A 10 4.99 -5.26 -9.23
C GLY A 10 6.01 -6.41 -9.34
N GLN A 11 6.69 -6.47 -10.49
CA GLN A 11 7.71 -7.43 -10.91
C GLN A 11 9.15 -6.93 -10.76
N SER A 12 9.36 -5.65 -10.45
CA SER A 12 10.70 -5.07 -10.49
C SER A 12 10.91 -4.07 -9.36
N MET A 13 12.12 -4.08 -8.84
CA MET A 13 12.62 -3.05 -7.96
C MET A 13 13.61 -2.18 -8.72
N CYS A 14 13.59 -0.88 -8.44
CA CYS A 14 14.55 0.07 -8.94
C CYS A 14 15.15 0.74 -7.71
N PHE A 15 16.46 0.60 -7.58
CA PHE A 15 17.23 1.27 -6.54
C PHE A 15 18.19 2.22 -7.22
N LEU A 16 18.09 3.50 -6.88
CA LEU A 16 18.95 4.57 -7.39
C LEU A 16 19.47 5.37 -6.24
N GLU A 17 20.75 5.65 -6.29
CA GLU A 17 21.40 6.46 -5.29
C GLU A 17 22.46 7.34 -5.92
N GLY A 18 22.82 8.43 -5.28
CA GLY A 18 23.83 9.34 -5.81
C GLY A 18 23.82 10.73 -5.20
N VAL A 19 24.44 11.67 -5.89
CA VAL A 19 24.69 13.01 -5.36
C VAL A 19 23.71 14.00 -5.97
N ILE A 20 23.15 14.87 -5.13
CA ILE A 20 22.34 16.01 -5.56
C ILE A 20 23.26 17.21 -5.82
N ASP A 21 23.15 17.76 -7.03
CA ASP A 21 23.67 19.05 -7.46
C ASP A 21 22.48 19.98 -7.80
N GLY A 22 22.25 20.99 -6.96
CA GLY A 22 21.08 21.87 -7.08
C GLY A 22 19.75 21.11 -6.92
N ARG A 23 18.95 21.04 -7.99
CA ARG A 23 17.68 20.30 -8.05
C ARG A 23 17.79 18.97 -8.82
N GLN A 24 19.00 18.60 -9.23
CA GLN A 24 19.25 17.45 -10.07
C GLN A 24 20.11 16.43 -9.32
N GLY A 25 19.66 15.18 -9.28
CA GLY A 25 20.45 14.04 -8.83
C GLY A 25 21.29 13.47 -9.98
N ILE A 26 22.51 13.05 -9.66
CA ILE A 26 23.38 12.26 -10.51
C ILE A 26 23.51 10.89 -9.86
N ALA A 27 22.93 9.86 -10.49
CA ALA A 27 23.00 8.51 -9.97
C ALA A 27 24.43 7.95 -10.07
N THR A 28 24.83 7.18 -9.09
CA THR A 28 26.14 6.51 -8.99
C THR A 28 25.99 5.01 -9.11
N SER A 29 27.02 4.35 -9.64
CA SER A 29 27.24 2.91 -9.59
C SER A 29 28.55 2.58 -8.87
N ASP A 30 28.87 1.31 -8.76
CA ASP A 30 30.15 0.82 -8.20
C ASP A 30 31.39 1.42 -8.88
N THR A 31 31.26 1.88 -10.13
CA THR A 31 32.35 2.48 -10.91
C THR A 31 32.34 4.02 -10.90
N GLY A 32 31.42 4.64 -10.16
CA GLY A 32 31.32 6.10 -10.00
C GLY A 32 30.05 6.72 -10.59
N PRO A 33 30.05 8.04 -10.85
CA PRO A 33 28.89 8.74 -11.42
C PRO A 33 28.49 8.19 -12.79
N THR A 34 27.19 8.15 -13.04
CA THR A 34 26.60 7.71 -14.31
C THR A 34 25.98 8.90 -15.07
N ASP A 35 25.48 8.64 -16.28
CA ASP A 35 24.69 9.59 -17.06
C ASP A 35 23.20 9.63 -16.66
N CYS A 36 22.77 8.75 -15.74
CA CYS A 36 21.41 8.81 -15.20
C CYS A 36 21.26 10.04 -14.31
N ARG A 37 20.43 10.98 -14.78
CA ARG A 37 20.02 12.20 -14.10
C ARG A 37 18.60 12.03 -13.56
N VAL A 38 18.41 12.53 -12.34
CA VAL A 38 17.12 12.56 -11.65
C VAL A 38 16.75 14.02 -11.40
N GLN A 39 15.52 14.42 -11.63
CA GLN A 39 15.04 15.77 -11.38
C GLN A 39 14.07 15.74 -10.20
N PHE A 40 14.30 16.62 -9.23
CA PHE A 40 13.44 16.78 -8.07
C PHE A 40 12.69 18.11 -8.16
N ALA A 41 11.37 18.07 -8.00
CA ALA A 41 10.54 19.26 -7.86
C ALA A 41 9.69 19.17 -6.60
N ASN A 42 9.82 20.15 -5.71
CA ASN A 42 8.98 20.21 -4.51
C ASN A 42 7.53 20.46 -4.90
N THR A 43 6.61 19.72 -4.29
CA THR A 43 5.17 19.95 -4.34
C THR A 43 4.65 20.31 -2.96
N ALA A 44 3.36 20.65 -2.84
CA ALA A 44 2.74 20.88 -1.54
C ALA A 44 2.75 19.61 -0.65
N GLU A 45 2.68 18.43 -1.28
CA GLU A 45 2.50 17.15 -0.59
C GLU A 45 3.76 16.30 -0.52
N GLY A 46 4.81 16.66 -1.25
CA GLY A 46 6.04 15.89 -1.31
C GLY A 46 7.02 16.38 -2.38
N ILE A 47 7.55 15.43 -3.14
CA ILE A 47 8.52 15.68 -4.21
C ILE A 47 8.07 14.92 -5.46
N GLU A 48 7.94 15.63 -6.56
CA GLU A 48 7.82 15.02 -7.89
C GLU A 48 9.22 14.60 -8.35
N VAL A 49 9.35 13.35 -8.76
CA VAL A 49 10.60 12.78 -9.26
C VAL A 49 10.44 12.38 -10.71
N THR A 50 11.27 12.94 -11.58
CA THR A 50 11.32 12.63 -13.02
C THR A 50 12.75 12.42 -13.47
N SER A 51 12.97 11.98 -14.71
CA SER A 51 14.28 11.89 -15.32
C SER A 51 14.32 12.60 -16.67
N PRO A 52 15.28 13.52 -16.90
CA PRO A 52 15.56 14.01 -18.24
C PRO A 52 16.36 13.00 -19.09
N THR A 53 16.84 11.91 -18.50
CA THR A 53 17.68 10.87 -19.13
C THR A 53 17.09 9.47 -18.85
N PRO A 54 15.83 9.21 -19.24
CA PRO A 54 15.14 7.97 -18.86
C PRO A 54 15.77 6.73 -19.48
N VAL A 55 16.46 6.86 -20.62
CA VAL A 55 17.14 5.73 -21.29
C VAL A 55 18.37 5.30 -20.50
N GLU A 56 19.16 6.25 -20.03
CA GLU A 56 20.37 6.02 -19.24
C GLU A 56 20.02 5.35 -17.91
N CYS A 57 18.94 5.80 -17.26
CA CYS A 57 18.48 5.25 -15.99
C CYS A 57 17.95 3.81 -16.08
N LYS A 58 17.54 3.32 -17.26
CA LYS A 58 17.13 1.91 -17.46
C LYS A 58 18.26 0.93 -17.17
N SER A 59 19.52 1.32 -17.38
CA SER A 59 20.67 0.47 -17.07
C SER A 59 20.80 0.15 -15.57
N LEU A 60 20.29 1.04 -14.71
CA LEU A 60 20.33 0.91 -13.26
C LEU A 60 19.06 0.24 -12.70
N CYS A 61 17.91 0.50 -13.31
CA CYS A 61 16.61 0.01 -12.83
C CYS A 61 16.04 -1.18 -13.59
N GLY A 62 16.75 -1.67 -14.60
CA GLY A 62 16.25 -2.69 -15.50
C GLY A 62 15.13 -2.19 -16.42
N TYR A 63 14.60 -3.08 -17.24
CA TYR A 63 13.60 -2.72 -18.25
C TYR A 63 12.20 -2.44 -17.68
N ASN A 64 11.88 -3.10 -16.55
CA ASN A 64 10.55 -3.09 -15.93
C ASN A 64 10.50 -2.31 -14.60
N GLY A 65 11.66 -1.85 -14.11
CA GLY A 65 11.75 -0.99 -12.94
C GLY A 65 11.67 0.48 -13.34
N GLY A 66 11.01 1.27 -12.50
CA GLY A 66 10.88 2.72 -12.69
C GLY A 66 10.75 3.42 -11.35
N PHE A 67 11.26 4.64 -11.27
CA PHE A 67 11.28 5.47 -10.06
C PHE A 67 10.55 6.81 -10.25
N GLU A 68 10.14 7.13 -11.47
CA GLU A 68 9.45 8.38 -11.76
C GLU A 68 8.03 8.32 -11.19
N ALA A 69 7.76 9.18 -10.21
CA ALA A 69 6.50 9.22 -9.48
C ALA A 69 6.45 10.46 -8.57
N PRO A 70 5.25 10.81 -8.07
CA PRO A 70 5.12 11.63 -6.87
C PRO A 70 5.53 10.84 -5.61
N TYR A 71 6.46 11.38 -4.84
CA TYR A 71 6.90 10.86 -3.54
C TYR A 71 6.27 11.69 -2.44
N LEU A 72 5.14 11.20 -1.93
CA LEU A 72 4.35 11.89 -0.92
C LEU A 72 5.01 11.80 0.46
N ARG A 73 4.94 12.89 1.24
CA ARG A 73 5.30 12.84 2.65
C ARG A 73 4.18 12.15 3.42
N ALA A 74 4.53 11.10 4.15
CA ALA A 74 3.62 10.51 5.13
C ALA A 74 3.18 11.60 6.12
N LYS A 75 1.87 11.75 6.27
CA LYS A 75 1.31 12.60 7.34
C LYS A 75 1.77 12.08 8.70
N GLU A 76 1.74 12.96 9.70
CA GLU A 76 2.01 12.54 11.08
C GLU A 76 1.07 11.38 11.46
N GLY A 77 1.64 10.32 12.05
CA GLY A 77 0.90 9.09 12.36
C GLY A 77 0.82 8.05 11.23
N CYS A 78 1.15 8.41 9.99
CA CYS A 78 1.13 7.51 8.83
C CYS A 78 2.51 6.92 8.46
N GLY A 79 3.56 7.25 9.22
CA GLY A 79 4.88 6.64 9.04
C GLY A 79 4.88 5.17 9.49
N ARG A 80 5.74 4.34 8.88
CA ARG A 80 5.84 2.89 9.12
C ARG A 80 5.84 2.49 10.60
N ASN A 81 6.62 3.20 11.45
CA ASN A 81 6.68 2.92 12.89
C ASN A 81 5.37 3.27 13.62
N ALA A 82 4.66 4.32 13.19
CA ALA A 82 3.39 4.70 13.79
C ALA A 82 2.28 3.72 13.38
N LEU A 83 2.23 3.34 12.10
CA LEU A 83 1.33 2.31 11.59
C LEU A 83 1.52 0.97 12.32
N ALA A 84 2.76 0.52 12.48
CA ALA A 84 3.07 -0.71 13.22
C ALA A 84 2.57 -0.68 14.68
N ARG A 85 2.75 0.45 15.38
CA ARG A 85 2.23 0.63 16.74
C ARG A 85 0.70 0.61 16.78
N THR A 86 0.05 1.29 15.84
CA THR A 86 -1.42 1.32 15.74
C THR A 86 -1.97 -0.07 15.46
N ARG A 87 -1.36 -0.84 14.54
CA ARG A 87 -1.75 -2.22 14.24
C ARG A 87 -1.55 -3.15 15.44
N ALA A 88 -0.44 -3.03 16.16
CA ALA A 88 -0.21 -3.81 17.38
C ALA A 88 -1.24 -3.50 18.48
N ALA A 89 -1.58 -2.22 18.66
CA ALA A 89 -2.63 -1.80 19.60
C ALA A 89 -4.00 -2.31 19.17
N PHE A 90 -4.33 -2.23 17.88
CA PHE A 90 -5.55 -2.81 17.30
C PHE A 90 -5.63 -4.32 17.61
N GLN A 91 -4.57 -5.07 17.30
CA GLN A 91 -4.52 -6.52 17.49
C GLN A 91 -4.76 -6.88 18.96
N GLN A 92 -4.08 -6.20 19.88
CA GLN A 92 -4.26 -6.42 21.32
C GLN A 92 -5.72 -6.22 21.76
N ARG A 93 -6.41 -5.20 21.24
CA ARG A 93 -7.82 -4.91 21.53
C ARG A 93 -8.73 -5.97 20.93
N TYR A 94 -8.47 -6.34 19.68
CA TYR A 94 -9.22 -7.36 18.96
C TYR A 94 -9.14 -8.73 19.65
N ASP A 95 -7.95 -9.16 20.08
CA ASP A 95 -7.72 -10.43 20.77
C ASP A 95 -8.44 -10.50 22.12
N ARG A 96 -8.56 -9.36 22.80
CA ARG A 96 -9.36 -9.22 24.03
C ARG A 96 -10.86 -9.10 23.78
N LYS A 97 -11.29 -9.17 22.51
CA LYS A 97 -12.68 -8.97 22.06
C LYS A 97 -13.25 -7.58 22.38
N ASP A 98 -12.38 -6.61 22.62
CA ASP A 98 -12.73 -5.19 22.76
C ASP A 98 -12.93 -4.57 21.38
N TYR A 99 -13.90 -5.11 20.63
CA TYR A 99 -14.07 -4.81 19.20
C TYR A 99 -14.44 -3.35 18.92
N LYS A 100 -15.12 -2.69 19.87
CA LYS A 100 -15.42 -1.25 19.74
C LYS A 100 -14.14 -0.43 19.77
N THR A 101 -13.28 -0.67 20.75
CA THR A 101 -12.00 0.05 20.88
C THR A 101 -11.02 -0.33 19.77
N ALA A 102 -11.00 -1.61 19.37
CA ALA A 102 -10.22 -2.05 18.21
C ALA A 102 -10.61 -1.25 16.96
N LEU A 103 -11.92 -1.16 16.67
CA LEU A 103 -12.41 -0.40 15.53
C LEU A 103 -11.97 1.07 15.58
N THR A 104 -12.20 1.75 16.70
CA THR A 104 -11.81 3.17 16.83
C THR A 104 -10.30 3.40 16.76
N THR A 105 -9.50 2.39 17.10
CA THR A 105 -8.03 2.45 17.02
C THR A 105 -7.55 2.42 15.57
N LEU A 106 -8.14 1.58 14.72
CA LEU A 106 -7.66 1.36 13.36
C LEU A 106 -8.38 2.22 12.31
N SER A 107 -9.66 2.56 12.50
CA SER A 107 -10.46 3.30 11.50
C SER A 107 -9.81 4.61 11.00
N PRO A 108 -9.14 5.42 11.83
CA PRO A 108 -8.50 6.65 11.36
C PRO A 108 -7.40 6.42 10.32
N VAL A 109 -6.74 5.25 10.34
CA VAL A 109 -5.60 4.95 9.46
C VAL A 109 -6.02 5.01 8.00
N LEU A 110 -7.13 4.36 7.62
CA LEU A 110 -7.56 4.36 6.23
C LEU A 110 -7.94 5.76 5.74
N ALA A 111 -8.62 6.55 6.57
CA ALA A 111 -9.02 7.92 6.22
C ALA A 111 -7.83 8.89 6.12
N GLN A 112 -6.79 8.70 6.92
CA GLN A 112 -5.67 9.65 7.03
C GLN A 112 -4.47 9.26 6.18
N CYS A 113 -4.20 7.95 6.06
CA CYS A 113 -2.95 7.42 5.55
C CYS A 113 -3.06 6.75 4.18
N ALA A 114 -4.28 6.49 3.66
CA ALA A 114 -4.47 5.79 2.38
C ALA A 114 -3.58 6.28 1.22
N PRO A 115 -3.36 7.59 0.99
CA PRO A 115 -2.49 8.04 -0.10
C PRO A 115 -1.03 7.57 -0.02
N THR A 116 -0.59 7.14 1.16
CA THR A 116 0.80 6.74 1.44
C THR A 116 0.93 5.29 1.92
N LEU A 117 -0.16 4.53 1.95
CA LEU A 117 -0.12 3.11 2.29
C LEU A 117 0.37 2.32 1.09
N GLU A 118 1.20 1.31 1.36
CA GLU A 118 1.50 0.30 0.35
C GLU A 118 0.26 -0.57 0.14
N TRP A 119 0.00 -0.99 -1.10
CA TRP A 119 -1.26 -1.67 -1.48
C TRP A 119 -1.57 -2.91 -0.62
N GLY A 120 -0.54 -3.63 -0.20
CA GLY A 120 -0.69 -4.81 0.65
C GLY A 120 -1.05 -4.43 2.09
N GLU A 121 -0.40 -3.41 2.65
CA GLU A 121 -0.76 -2.86 3.97
C GLU A 121 -2.18 -2.27 3.98
N GLU A 122 -2.59 -1.58 2.91
CA GLU A 122 -3.97 -1.10 2.76
C GLU A 122 -4.97 -2.27 2.74
N GLY A 123 -4.69 -3.32 1.97
CA GLY A 123 -5.56 -4.49 1.88
C GLY A 123 -5.70 -5.25 3.20
N ASP A 124 -4.61 -5.40 3.94
CA ASP A 124 -4.62 -5.97 5.29
C ASP A 124 -5.49 -5.12 6.24
N ILE A 125 -5.27 -3.80 6.26
CA ILE A 125 -6.02 -2.87 7.12
C ILE A 125 -7.52 -2.89 6.79
N ARG A 126 -7.90 -2.91 5.52
CA ARG A 126 -9.30 -3.01 5.09
C ARG A 126 -9.93 -4.31 5.59
N ASN A 127 -9.22 -5.43 5.52
CA ASN A 127 -9.69 -6.71 6.04
C ASN A 127 -9.83 -6.73 7.57
N ASP A 128 -8.84 -6.20 8.29
CA ASP A 128 -8.86 -6.04 9.75
C ASP A 128 -10.05 -5.17 10.20
N LEU A 129 -10.31 -4.07 9.49
CA LEU A 129 -11.46 -3.20 9.74
C LEU A 129 -12.78 -3.91 9.46
N ALA A 130 -12.90 -4.61 8.33
CA ALA A 130 -14.13 -5.26 7.91
C ALA A 130 -14.58 -6.36 8.89
N ILE A 131 -13.66 -7.24 9.31
CA ILE A 131 -14.00 -8.27 10.30
C ILE A 131 -14.36 -7.64 11.65
N THR A 132 -13.70 -6.54 12.03
CA THR A 132 -14.02 -5.83 13.27
C THR A 132 -15.38 -5.11 13.20
N GLN A 133 -15.72 -4.51 12.06
CA GLN A 133 -17.05 -3.93 11.79
C GLN A 133 -18.13 -5.01 11.87
N TYR A 134 -17.89 -6.20 11.30
CA TYR A 134 -18.76 -7.36 11.43
C TYR A 134 -18.99 -7.74 12.90
N LYS A 135 -17.93 -7.81 13.73
CA LYS A 135 -18.04 -8.11 15.16
C LYS A 135 -18.82 -7.06 15.95
N ASN A 136 -18.91 -5.83 15.45
CA ASN A 136 -19.72 -4.75 16.00
C ASN A 136 -21.12 -4.63 15.35
N ALA A 137 -21.51 -5.60 14.51
CA ALA A 137 -22.77 -5.59 13.75
C ALA A 137 -22.94 -4.40 12.78
N LEU A 138 -21.83 -3.80 12.34
CA LEU A 138 -21.77 -2.70 11.37
C LEU A 138 -21.65 -3.26 9.94
N TYR A 139 -22.63 -4.06 9.52
CA TYR A 139 -22.50 -4.87 8.31
C TYR A 139 -22.44 -4.05 7.01
N ALA A 140 -23.20 -2.94 6.92
CA ALA A 140 -23.14 -2.06 5.74
C ALA A 140 -21.74 -1.44 5.56
N GLN A 141 -21.14 -0.95 6.66
CA GLN A 141 -19.79 -0.37 6.66
C GLN A 141 -18.71 -1.41 6.35
N CYS A 142 -18.90 -2.66 6.80
CA CYS A 142 -18.04 -3.77 6.42
C CYS A 142 -18.02 -3.99 4.90
N LEU A 143 -19.21 -4.01 4.26
CA LEU A 143 -19.29 -4.18 2.81
C LEU A 143 -18.65 -3.02 2.06
N GLU A 144 -18.87 -1.79 2.53
CA GLU A 144 -18.27 -0.58 1.96
C GLU A 144 -16.73 -0.61 2.06
N THR A 145 -16.19 -1.00 3.21
CA THR A 145 -14.74 -1.07 3.47
C THR A 145 -14.02 -2.00 2.50
N LEU A 146 -14.67 -3.10 2.11
CA LEU A 146 -14.13 -4.11 1.19
C LEU A 146 -14.59 -3.96 -0.26
N ASN A 147 -15.34 -2.90 -0.60
CA ASN A 147 -15.93 -2.77 -1.92
C ASN A 147 -14.87 -2.78 -3.05
N THR A 148 -13.68 -2.26 -2.77
CA THR A 148 -12.56 -2.26 -3.74
C THR A 148 -12.05 -3.65 -4.12
N TYR A 149 -12.32 -4.68 -3.30
CA TYR A 149 -11.95 -6.07 -3.56
C TYR A 149 -13.16 -6.94 -3.95
N ALA A 150 -14.36 -6.35 -4.11
CA ALA A 150 -15.58 -7.12 -4.28
C ALA A 150 -15.61 -7.95 -5.57
N GLU A 151 -15.03 -7.41 -6.66
CA GLU A 151 -14.93 -8.09 -7.95
C GLU A 151 -13.94 -9.26 -7.88
N ASP A 152 -12.70 -9.01 -7.46
CA ASP A 152 -11.68 -10.06 -7.30
C ASP A 152 -12.11 -11.14 -6.29
N ALA A 153 -12.79 -10.74 -5.21
CA ALA A 153 -13.35 -11.68 -4.24
C ALA A 153 -14.46 -12.56 -4.83
N ALA A 154 -15.11 -12.15 -5.92
CA ALA A 154 -16.10 -12.96 -6.64
C ALA A 154 -15.50 -13.83 -7.74
N ALA A 155 -14.24 -13.57 -8.13
CA ALA A 155 -13.52 -14.37 -9.11
C ALA A 155 -12.84 -15.60 -8.48
N GLU A 156 -12.49 -16.57 -9.32
CA GLU A 156 -11.67 -17.72 -8.96
C GLU A 156 -10.21 -17.31 -8.75
N ASP A 157 -9.50 -18.04 -7.89
CA ASP A 157 -8.14 -17.67 -7.46
C ASP A 157 -7.15 -17.56 -8.63
N ASP A 158 -7.22 -18.45 -9.62
CA ASP A 158 -6.35 -18.42 -10.81
C ASP A 158 -6.56 -17.15 -11.63
N ALA A 159 -7.82 -16.74 -11.84
CA ALA A 159 -8.14 -15.51 -12.57
C ALA A 159 -7.67 -14.24 -11.83
N VAL A 160 -7.69 -14.26 -10.50
CA VAL A 160 -7.13 -13.17 -9.69
C VAL A 160 -5.60 -13.09 -9.87
N MET A 161 -4.91 -14.23 -9.85
CA MET A 161 -3.46 -14.29 -9.96
C MET A 161 -2.92 -13.94 -11.35
N GLU A 162 -3.65 -14.22 -12.43
CA GLU A 162 -3.23 -13.94 -13.81
C GLU A 162 -2.90 -12.46 -14.06
N ASN A 163 -3.57 -11.56 -13.33
CA ASN A 163 -3.35 -10.11 -13.44
C ASN A 163 -2.15 -9.62 -12.61
N TRP A 164 -1.51 -10.50 -11.84
CA TRP A 164 -0.47 -10.14 -10.90
C TRP A 164 0.90 -10.76 -11.23
N PRO A 165 1.98 -10.02 -10.97
CA PRO A 165 3.33 -10.55 -10.87
C PRO A 165 3.40 -11.81 -10.00
N PRO A 166 4.08 -12.91 -10.40
CA PRO A 166 4.14 -14.12 -9.57
C PRO A 166 4.63 -13.89 -8.14
N LEU A 167 5.59 -12.97 -7.95
CA LEU A 167 6.12 -12.63 -6.62
C LEU A 167 5.12 -11.88 -5.72
N LEU A 168 4.11 -11.24 -6.30
CA LEU A 168 3.07 -10.51 -5.55
C LEU A 168 1.72 -11.20 -5.58
N ALA A 169 1.49 -12.12 -6.52
CA ALA A 169 0.23 -12.80 -6.73
C ALA A 169 -0.24 -13.52 -5.46
N ASP A 170 0.65 -14.26 -4.79
CA ASP A 170 0.30 -14.95 -3.54
C ASP A 170 -0.10 -13.96 -2.42
N ARG A 171 0.62 -12.85 -2.31
CA ARG A 171 0.35 -11.81 -1.30
C ARG A 171 -0.97 -11.11 -1.59
N TYR A 172 -1.25 -10.77 -2.85
CA TYR A 172 -2.52 -10.20 -3.26
C TYR A 172 -3.67 -11.17 -3.06
N LEU A 173 -3.49 -12.44 -3.45
CA LEU A 173 -4.49 -13.48 -3.30
C LEU A 173 -4.87 -13.71 -1.83
N ALA A 174 -3.90 -13.62 -0.91
CA ALA A 174 -4.18 -13.70 0.53
C ALA A 174 -5.16 -12.60 0.99
N ILE A 175 -4.97 -11.36 0.52
CA ILE A 175 -5.87 -10.22 0.79
C ILE A 175 -7.26 -10.48 0.21
N VAL A 176 -7.34 -10.95 -1.03
CA VAL A 176 -8.61 -11.23 -1.72
C VAL A 176 -9.38 -12.38 -1.05
N ARG A 177 -8.70 -13.47 -0.65
CA ARG A 177 -9.32 -14.58 0.09
C ARG A 177 -9.88 -14.14 1.44
N ALA A 178 -9.16 -13.28 2.16
CA ALA A 178 -9.65 -12.67 3.39
C ALA A 178 -10.90 -11.80 3.12
N ALA A 179 -10.86 -10.97 2.06
CA ALA A 179 -11.97 -10.12 1.68
C ALA A 179 -13.21 -10.94 1.29
N ARG A 180 -13.04 -12.02 0.52
CA ARG A 180 -14.11 -12.97 0.15
C ARG A 180 -14.81 -13.53 1.37
N THR A 181 -14.04 -14.00 2.35
CA THR A 181 -14.59 -14.51 3.62
C THR A 181 -15.36 -13.43 4.38
N ASN A 182 -14.77 -12.25 4.54
CA ASN A 182 -15.36 -11.14 5.30
C ASN A 182 -16.63 -10.58 4.62
N LEU A 183 -16.63 -10.42 3.30
CA LEU A 183 -17.80 -10.02 2.52
C LEU A 183 -18.96 -11.00 2.70
N ALA A 184 -18.70 -12.31 2.67
CA ALA A 184 -19.73 -13.33 2.90
C ALA A 184 -20.35 -13.22 4.32
N LEU A 185 -19.51 -13.04 5.35
CA LEU A 185 -19.96 -12.82 6.73
C LEU A 185 -20.84 -11.57 6.84
N CYS A 186 -20.42 -10.46 6.25
CA CYS A 186 -21.13 -9.19 6.33
C CYS A 186 -22.45 -9.19 5.56
N ARG A 187 -22.51 -9.83 4.38
CA ARG A 187 -23.78 -10.03 3.64
C ARG A 187 -24.77 -10.85 4.47
N LYS A 188 -24.30 -11.95 5.10
CA LYS A 188 -25.13 -12.79 5.96
C LYS A 188 -25.64 -12.03 7.19
N GLY A 189 -24.77 -11.28 7.85
CA GLY A 189 -25.14 -10.43 8.99
C GLY A 189 -26.20 -9.39 8.62
N LEU A 190 -26.00 -8.70 7.50
CA LEU A 190 -26.94 -7.68 7.01
C LEU A 190 -28.30 -8.28 6.66
N ALA A 191 -28.35 -9.44 6.01
CA ALA A 191 -29.60 -10.14 5.73
C ALA A 191 -30.32 -10.57 7.02
N GLY A 192 -29.56 -11.03 8.03
CA GLY A 192 -30.10 -11.41 9.33
C GLY A 192 -30.64 -10.24 10.17
N GLN A 193 -30.17 -9.01 9.95
CA GLN A 193 -30.68 -7.80 10.60
C GLN A 193 -32.00 -7.27 10.02
N LYS A 194 -32.33 -7.66 8.78
CA LYS A 194 -33.54 -7.23 8.08
C LYS A 194 -34.75 -8.12 8.35
N ASN A 195 -34.52 -9.26 9.02
CA ASN A 195 -35.53 -10.23 9.44
C ASN A 195 -35.81 -10.08 10.94
#